data_AF-A0A9W4GRW8-F1
#
_entry.id   AF-A0A9W4GRW8-F1
#
_cell.length_a   1.000
_cell.length_b   1.000
_cell.length_c   1.000
_cell.angle_alpha   90.00
_cell.angle_beta   90.00
_cell.angle_gamma   90.00
#
_symmetry.space_group_name_H-M   'P 1'
#
loop_
_entity.id
_entity.type
_entity.pdbx_description
1 polymer ?
#
loop_
_entity_poly.entity_id
_entity_poly.type
_entity_poly.pdbx_seq_one_letter_code
_entity_poly.pdbx_strand_id
1 'polypeptide(L)'
;MRLTVIGTGYLGATHAACMAELGHEVLGVDVDPDKIAALQSGSVPFYEPGLAELIAEHVASGRLRFTTSYRQAAAFAEVHFSCVGTPQLPDGQGADLRYVDAVIESLAPYLDRPALVVGKSTVPVGTAARLSGRLAELAPAGARVRLAWNPEFLREGFAIEDTLRPDRLVIGFDDGDSASEPLLREVYRPLLDAGVPLVVTDFPTAELAKTSANAFLATKISFINAMAEVCEAAGADVAQLSAALSYDTRIGGRFLHAGVGFGGGCLPKDIRAFRTRAEELGVGRALAFLDEVDAINLRRRDRVMELAAELLPGGLSGRRVAVWGCAFKPDSDDIRDSPALDLAGRLHQAGASVSVYDPHAMDNARKLRPELDYGTGPLESAQGAELILHLTEWRDFRELDPRAVAEVVARPQIVDGRNVLDRDGWRAAGWTFRSLGRQ
;
A
#
# COMPACT_ATOMS: atom_id res chain seq x y z
N MET A 1 1.56 -24.30 15.64
CA MET A 1 3.02 -24.16 15.94
C MET A 1 3.28 -22.85 16.68
N ARG A 2 4.50 -22.62 17.20
CA ARG A 2 4.95 -21.31 17.70
C ARG A 2 5.71 -20.55 16.62
N LEU A 3 5.37 -19.28 16.41
CA LEU A 3 5.94 -18.42 15.37
C LEU A 3 6.33 -17.06 15.97
N THR A 4 7.39 -16.42 15.45
CA THR A 4 7.59 -14.98 15.71
C THR A 4 7.42 -14.16 14.45
N VAL A 5 6.92 -12.94 14.62
CA VAL A 5 6.85 -11.94 13.55
C VAL A 5 7.60 -10.70 14.00
N ILE A 6 8.69 -10.37 13.30
CA ILE A 6 9.61 -9.28 13.61
C ILE A 6 9.31 -8.09 12.71
N GLY A 7 9.12 -6.92 13.31
CA GLY A 7 8.49 -5.77 12.71
C GLY A 7 6.98 -5.87 12.86
N THR A 8 6.37 -4.92 13.55
CA THR A 8 4.92 -4.86 13.83
C THR A 8 4.28 -3.62 13.22
N GLY A 9 4.85 -3.13 12.11
CA GLY A 9 4.15 -2.19 11.24
C GLY A 9 2.97 -2.87 10.52
N TYR A 10 2.38 -2.16 9.55
CA TYR A 10 1.20 -2.60 8.82
C TYR A 10 1.22 -4.09 8.40
N LEU A 11 2.26 -4.51 7.69
CA LEU A 11 2.45 -5.89 7.25
C LEU A 11 2.54 -6.87 8.42
N GLY A 12 3.43 -6.58 9.37
CA GLY A 12 3.81 -7.53 10.41
C GLY A 12 2.73 -7.72 11.47
N ALA A 13 2.10 -6.65 11.95
CA ALA A 13 1.00 -6.77 12.91
C ALA A 13 -0.20 -7.51 12.28
N THR A 14 -0.53 -7.22 11.02
CA THR A 14 -1.56 -7.97 10.27
C THR A 14 -1.20 -9.44 10.14
N HIS A 15 0.03 -9.73 9.71
CA HIS A 15 0.50 -11.10 9.56
C HIS A 15 0.49 -11.86 10.89
N ALA A 16 0.92 -11.23 11.99
CA ALA A 16 0.91 -11.83 13.32
C ALA A 16 -0.51 -12.19 13.79
N ALA A 17 -1.47 -11.28 13.61
CA ALA A 17 -2.87 -11.51 13.93
C ALA A 17 -3.46 -12.64 13.07
N CYS A 18 -3.18 -12.65 11.77
CA CYS A 18 -3.67 -13.70 10.87
C CYS A 18 -3.03 -15.06 11.16
N MET A 19 -1.75 -15.13 11.54
CA MET A 19 -1.13 -16.40 11.94
C MET A 19 -1.74 -16.92 13.25
N ALA A 20 -2.13 -16.04 14.18
CA ALA A 20 -2.87 -16.44 15.38
C ALA A 20 -4.27 -16.97 15.04
N GLU A 21 -4.95 -16.32 14.08
CA GLU A 21 -6.25 -16.76 13.54
C GLU A 21 -6.17 -18.14 12.88
N LEU A 22 -5.08 -18.44 12.18
CA LEU A 22 -4.81 -19.79 11.63
C LEU A 22 -4.45 -20.84 12.69
N GLY A 23 -4.47 -20.48 13.99
CA GLY A 23 -4.30 -21.41 15.11
C GLY A 23 -2.86 -21.53 15.62
N HIS A 24 -1.97 -20.61 15.26
CA HIS A 24 -0.60 -20.58 15.79
C HIS A 24 -0.51 -19.79 17.10
N GLU A 25 0.48 -20.12 17.92
CA GLU A 25 0.91 -19.23 19.01
C GLU A 25 1.96 -18.26 18.43
N VAL A 26 1.71 -16.96 18.51
CA VAL A 26 2.50 -15.93 17.84
C VAL A 26 3.09 -14.94 18.84
N LEU A 27 4.36 -14.61 18.65
CA LEU A 27 5.04 -13.52 19.35
C LEU A 27 5.48 -12.44 18.35
N GLY A 28 4.78 -11.31 18.34
CA GLY A 28 5.17 -10.11 17.62
C GLY A 28 6.36 -9.41 18.30
N VAL A 29 7.30 -8.92 17.50
CA VAL A 29 8.54 -8.29 17.99
C VAL A 29 8.75 -6.97 17.29
N ASP A 30 9.00 -5.90 18.04
CA ASP A 30 9.35 -4.58 17.50
C ASP A 30 10.36 -3.90 18.42
N VAL A 31 11.13 -2.97 17.87
CA VAL A 31 12.11 -2.21 18.66
C VAL A 31 11.44 -1.05 19.41
N ASP A 32 10.25 -0.65 18.96
CA ASP A 32 9.48 0.47 19.50
C ASP A 32 8.62 0.02 20.69
N PRO A 33 8.95 0.43 21.94
CA PRO A 33 8.20 0.02 23.12
C PRO A 33 6.79 0.61 23.17
N ASP A 34 6.57 1.81 22.61
CA ASP A 34 5.27 2.46 22.62
C ASP A 34 4.31 1.73 21.68
N LYS A 35 4.80 1.32 20.52
CA LYS A 35 4.05 0.46 19.59
C LYS A 35 3.69 -0.88 20.21
N ILE A 36 4.64 -1.51 20.91
CA ILE A 36 4.38 -2.78 21.61
C ILE A 36 3.32 -2.60 22.70
N ALA A 37 3.40 -1.53 23.50
CA ALA A 37 2.40 -1.24 24.53
C ALA A 37 1.01 -0.98 23.93
N ALA A 38 0.91 -0.27 22.81
CA ALA A 38 -0.33 -0.07 22.09
C ALA A 38 -0.93 -1.41 21.63
N LEU A 39 -0.15 -2.23 20.92
CA LEU A 39 -0.61 -3.53 20.41
C LEU A 39 -0.98 -4.51 21.53
N GLN A 40 -0.27 -4.50 22.65
CA GLN A 40 -0.60 -5.30 23.84
C GLN A 40 -1.92 -4.90 24.49
N SER A 41 -2.35 -3.65 24.32
CA SER A 41 -3.66 -3.18 24.81
C SER A 41 -4.78 -3.35 23.76
N GLY A 42 -4.48 -3.96 22.62
CA GLY A 42 -5.42 -4.12 21.50
C GLY A 42 -5.56 -2.86 20.62
N SER A 43 -4.73 -1.84 20.84
CA SER A 43 -4.74 -0.61 20.05
C SER A 43 -3.78 -0.72 18.87
N VAL A 44 -4.26 -0.43 17.66
CA VAL A 44 -3.48 -0.50 16.42
C VAL A 44 -3.15 0.92 15.94
N PRO A 45 -1.87 1.24 15.65
CA PRO A 45 -1.45 2.60 15.34
C PRO A 45 -1.71 3.03 13.88
N PHE A 46 -2.46 2.23 13.12
CA PHE A 46 -2.84 2.47 11.73
C PHE A 46 -4.22 1.85 11.48
N TYR A 47 -4.89 2.27 10.41
CA TYR A 47 -6.22 1.78 10.08
C TYR A 47 -6.15 0.57 9.16
N GLU A 48 -6.77 -0.53 9.60
CA GLU A 48 -7.08 -1.68 8.76
C GLU A 48 -8.43 -2.28 9.23
N PRO A 49 -9.43 -2.42 8.34
CA PRO A 49 -10.75 -2.91 8.73
C PRO A 49 -10.68 -4.27 9.45
N GLY A 50 -11.19 -4.33 10.68
CA GLY A 50 -11.26 -5.55 11.50
C GLY A 50 -9.96 -5.94 12.23
N LEU A 51 -8.86 -5.22 12.02
CA LEU A 51 -7.57 -5.61 12.58
C LEU A 51 -7.47 -5.37 14.09
N ALA A 52 -8.04 -4.26 14.56
CA ALA A 52 -8.03 -3.93 15.99
C ALA A 52 -8.80 -4.98 16.80
N GLU A 53 -9.96 -5.40 16.29
CA GLU A 53 -10.78 -6.45 16.88
C GLU A 53 -10.03 -7.79 16.88
N LEU A 54 -9.41 -8.17 15.76
CA LEU A 54 -8.67 -9.42 15.63
C LEU A 54 -7.45 -9.47 16.55
N ILE A 55 -6.70 -8.38 16.67
CA ILE A 55 -5.56 -8.29 17.61
C ILE A 55 -6.06 -8.37 19.05
N ALA A 56 -7.09 -7.61 19.41
CA ALA A 56 -7.64 -7.63 20.76
C ALA A 56 -8.13 -9.03 21.17
N GLU A 57 -8.78 -9.76 20.26
CA GLU A 57 -9.21 -11.14 20.49
C GLU A 57 -8.02 -12.07 20.77
N HIS A 58 -7.00 -12.07 19.90
CA HIS A 58 -5.89 -13.01 20.03
C HIS A 58 -4.94 -12.64 21.18
N VAL A 59 -4.84 -11.36 21.55
CA VAL A 59 -4.18 -10.91 22.78
C VAL A 59 -4.93 -11.41 24.01
N ALA A 60 -6.25 -11.25 24.06
CA ALA A 60 -7.07 -11.72 25.17
C ALA A 60 -7.02 -13.25 25.35
N SER A 61 -6.95 -14.00 24.23
CA SER A 61 -6.80 -15.47 24.27
C SER A 61 -5.39 -15.94 24.65
N GLY A 62 -4.39 -15.05 24.61
CA GLY A 62 -2.98 -15.37 24.81
C GLY A 62 -2.28 -16.02 23.61
N ARG A 63 -2.98 -16.26 22.49
CA ARG A 63 -2.39 -16.77 21.24
C ARG A 63 -1.47 -15.75 20.59
N LEU A 64 -1.73 -14.45 20.73
CA LEU A 64 -0.87 -13.38 20.24
C LEU A 64 -0.28 -12.60 21.42
N ARG A 65 1.04 -12.47 21.44
CA ARG A 65 1.77 -11.64 22.41
C ARG A 65 2.75 -10.75 21.68
N PHE A 66 3.20 -9.70 22.34
CA PHE A 66 4.17 -8.76 21.80
C PHE A 66 5.34 -8.54 22.75
N THR A 67 6.53 -8.30 22.22
CA THR A 67 7.75 -8.03 23.00
C THR A 67 8.73 -7.15 22.24
N THR A 68 9.71 -6.59 22.94
CA THR A 68 10.88 -5.93 22.34
C THR A 68 12.13 -6.83 22.32
N SER A 69 12.03 -8.06 22.85
CA SER A 69 13.19 -8.94 23.07
C SER A 69 13.41 -9.97 21.95
N TYR A 70 14.47 -9.77 21.17
CA TYR A 70 14.96 -10.76 20.19
C TYR A 70 15.41 -12.09 20.84
N ARG A 71 15.97 -12.03 22.06
CA ARG A 71 16.31 -13.24 22.83
C ARG A 71 15.06 -14.05 23.16
N GLN A 72 13.99 -13.39 23.59
CA GLN A 72 12.71 -14.06 23.85
C GLN A 72 12.15 -14.66 22.55
N ALA A 73 12.27 -13.94 21.44
CA ALA A 73 11.82 -14.40 20.13
C ALA A 73 12.50 -15.72 19.71
N ALA A 74 13.84 -15.76 19.74
CA ALA A 74 14.64 -16.95 19.44
C ALA A 74 14.34 -18.14 20.38
N ALA A 75 14.06 -17.86 21.66
CA ALA A 75 13.68 -18.89 22.63
C ALA A 75 12.25 -19.42 22.42
N PHE A 76 11.34 -18.61 21.88
CA PHE A 76 9.92 -18.92 21.78
C PHE A 76 9.58 -19.83 20.60
N ALA A 77 10.13 -19.58 19.41
CA ALA A 77 9.77 -20.25 18.17
C ALA A 77 10.98 -20.82 17.43
N GLU A 78 10.71 -21.67 16.44
CA GLU A 78 11.69 -22.12 15.44
C GLU A 78 11.51 -21.43 14.08
N VAL A 79 10.35 -20.81 13.83
CA VAL A 79 10.08 -20.04 12.60
C VAL A 79 9.94 -18.56 12.94
N HIS A 80 10.70 -17.72 12.25
CA HIS A 80 10.81 -16.28 12.51
C HIS A 80 10.57 -15.47 11.23
N PHE A 81 9.41 -14.83 11.11
CA PHE A 81 9.09 -13.95 9.99
C PHE A 81 9.74 -12.57 10.17
N SER A 82 10.40 -12.06 9.12
CA SER A 82 10.89 -10.68 9.04
C SER A 82 9.94 -9.85 8.18
N CYS A 83 9.23 -8.92 8.82
CA CYS A 83 8.16 -8.09 8.25
C CYS A 83 8.47 -6.59 8.39
N VAL A 84 9.74 -6.21 8.48
CA VAL A 84 10.17 -4.83 8.61
C VAL A 84 10.06 -4.07 7.28
N GLY A 85 9.92 -2.75 7.37
CA GLY A 85 9.82 -1.88 6.19
C GLY A 85 11.13 -1.78 5.42
N THR A 86 11.03 -1.60 4.11
CA THR A 86 12.12 -1.29 3.18
C THR A 86 11.78 0.01 2.46
N PRO A 87 11.88 1.17 3.15
CA PRO A 87 11.55 2.46 2.55
C PRO A 87 12.49 2.78 1.38
N GLN A 88 12.16 3.79 0.56
CA GLN A 88 13.10 4.30 -0.44
C GLN A 88 14.30 4.94 0.26
N LEU A 89 15.46 4.97 -0.41
CA LEU A 89 16.59 5.75 0.06
C LEU A 89 16.29 7.27 -0.05
N PRO A 90 17.05 8.14 0.65
CA PRO A 90 16.80 9.58 0.63
C PRO A 90 16.88 10.26 -0.76
N ASP A 91 17.57 9.65 -1.72
CA ASP A 91 17.61 10.11 -3.11
C ASP A 91 16.35 9.73 -3.92
N GLY A 92 15.40 9.02 -3.28
CA GLY A 92 14.18 8.52 -3.90
C GLY A 92 14.41 7.32 -4.84
N GLN A 93 15.62 6.76 -4.86
CA GLN A 93 16.01 5.63 -5.69
C GLN A 93 16.31 4.41 -4.81
N GLY A 94 16.16 3.21 -5.38
CA GLY A 94 16.46 1.98 -4.64
C GLY A 94 15.62 1.74 -3.38
N ALA A 95 16.01 0.72 -2.63
CA ALA A 95 15.36 0.33 -1.37
C ALA A 95 16.39 0.34 -0.23
N ASP A 96 15.98 0.87 0.91
CA ASP A 96 16.76 0.87 2.14
C ASP A 96 16.63 -0.49 2.85
N LEU A 97 17.73 -1.25 2.87
CA LEU A 97 17.78 -2.60 3.44
C LEU A 97 18.23 -2.64 4.90
N ARG A 98 18.60 -1.50 5.49
CA ARG A 98 19.16 -1.42 6.85
C ARG A 98 18.29 -2.13 7.89
N TYR A 99 16.97 -2.04 7.76
CA TYR A 99 16.04 -2.66 8.71
C TYR A 99 16.02 -4.18 8.59
N VAL A 100 16.05 -4.73 7.37
CA VAL A 100 16.08 -6.18 7.15
C VAL A 100 17.44 -6.75 7.59
N ASP A 101 18.53 -6.04 7.29
CA ASP A 101 19.86 -6.37 7.78
C ASP A 101 19.90 -6.39 9.32
N ALA A 102 19.33 -5.38 9.97
CA ALA A 102 19.27 -5.28 11.43
C ALA A 102 18.48 -6.41 12.09
N VAL A 103 17.44 -6.95 11.43
CA VAL A 103 16.71 -8.14 11.92
C VAL A 103 17.65 -9.35 11.97
N ILE A 104 18.43 -9.59 10.92
CA ILE A 104 19.39 -10.70 10.89
C ILE A 104 20.45 -10.50 11.98
N GLU A 105 21.02 -9.30 12.09
CA GLU A 105 22.06 -9.00 13.09
C GLU A 105 21.56 -9.11 14.53
N SER A 106 20.29 -8.77 14.79
CA SER A 106 19.70 -8.80 16.13
C SER A 106 19.20 -10.19 16.54
N LEU A 107 18.71 -10.99 15.59
CA LEU A 107 18.15 -12.31 15.87
C LEU A 107 19.21 -13.40 15.86
N ALA A 108 20.08 -13.42 14.84
CA ALA A 108 21.01 -14.54 14.58
C ALA A 108 21.87 -14.93 15.80
N PRO A 109 22.44 -14.00 16.58
CA PRO A 109 23.27 -14.35 17.74
C PRO A 109 22.57 -15.19 18.81
N TYR A 110 21.23 -15.24 18.81
CA TYR A 110 20.43 -16.02 19.75
C TYR A 110 19.93 -17.37 19.19
N LEU A 111 20.24 -17.70 17.93
CA LEU A 111 19.80 -18.92 17.27
C LEU A 111 20.85 -20.04 17.43
N ASP A 112 20.77 -20.77 18.55
CA ASP A 112 21.69 -21.86 18.91
C ASP A 112 21.23 -23.27 18.49
N ARG A 113 20.01 -23.35 17.94
CA ARG A 113 19.35 -24.56 17.45
C ARG A 113 18.84 -24.36 16.01
N PRO A 114 18.49 -25.44 15.30
CA PRO A 114 17.88 -25.31 13.97
C PRO A 114 16.66 -24.38 14.02
N ALA A 115 16.60 -23.45 13.07
CA ALA A 115 15.54 -22.46 12.96
C ALA A 115 15.39 -22.05 11.49
N LEU A 116 14.22 -21.50 11.16
CA LEU A 116 13.90 -20.94 9.85
C LEU A 116 13.55 -19.47 10.00
N VAL A 117 14.37 -18.60 9.42
CA VAL A 117 14.01 -17.19 9.24
C VAL A 117 13.29 -17.06 7.90
N VAL A 118 12.19 -16.33 7.85
CA VAL A 118 11.36 -16.15 6.66
C VAL A 118 11.25 -14.67 6.34
N GLY A 119 11.90 -14.22 5.27
CA GLY A 119 11.76 -12.85 4.80
C GLY A 119 10.42 -12.63 4.11
N LYS A 120 9.67 -11.61 4.55
CA LYS A 120 8.36 -11.24 4.00
C LYS A 120 8.36 -9.84 3.39
N SER A 121 9.29 -8.99 3.82
CA SER A 121 9.53 -7.65 3.28
C SER A 121 9.72 -7.65 1.77
N THR A 122 9.34 -6.56 1.09
CA THR A 122 9.66 -6.39 -0.33
C THR A 122 11.11 -5.94 -0.47
N VAL A 123 11.96 -6.72 -1.12
CA VAL A 123 13.40 -6.42 -1.30
C VAL A 123 13.82 -6.51 -2.77
N PRO A 124 14.89 -5.83 -3.17
CA PRO A 124 15.51 -6.04 -4.48
C PRO A 124 16.08 -7.45 -4.61
N VAL A 125 16.00 -8.01 -5.82
CA VAL A 125 16.51 -9.35 -6.13
C VAL A 125 18.01 -9.52 -5.77
N GLY A 126 18.36 -10.64 -5.15
CA GLY A 126 19.69 -10.95 -4.63
C GLY A 126 19.88 -10.61 -3.13
N THR A 127 18.85 -10.07 -2.47
CA THR A 127 18.93 -9.74 -1.05
C THR A 127 18.89 -10.99 -0.18
N ALA A 128 17.97 -11.92 -0.46
CA ALA A 128 17.80 -13.15 0.30
C ALA A 128 19.08 -14.01 0.27
N ALA A 129 19.73 -14.17 -0.88
CA ALA A 129 21.00 -14.91 -0.98
C ALA A 129 22.09 -14.29 -0.09
N ARG A 130 22.23 -12.96 -0.10
CA ARG A 130 23.17 -12.23 0.77
C ARG A 130 22.85 -12.45 2.26
N LEU A 131 21.57 -12.35 2.64
CA LEU A 131 21.12 -12.52 4.02
C LEU A 131 21.27 -13.97 4.50
N SER A 132 21.09 -14.96 3.62
CA SER A 132 21.26 -16.38 3.93
C SER A 132 22.69 -16.66 4.44
N GLY A 133 23.70 -16.20 3.69
CA GLY A 133 25.10 -16.32 4.09
C GLY A 133 25.40 -15.61 5.41
N ARG A 134 24.89 -14.37 5.57
CA ARG A 134 25.09 -13.59 6.79
C ARG A 134 24.43 -14.22 8.02
N LEU A 135 23.24 -14.79 7.86
CA LEU A 135 22.51 -15.48 8.92
C LEU A 135 23.28 -16.71 9.40
N ALA A 136 23.79 -17.53 8.47
CA ALA A 136 24.59 -18.71 8.80
C ALA A 136 25.93 -18.36 9.46
N GLU A 137 26.55 -17.23 9.11
CA GLU A 137 27.79 -16.74 9.73
C GLU A 137 27.58 -16.30 11.19
N LEU A 138 26.49 -15.58 11.46
CA LEU A 138 26.21 -14.98 12.77
C LEU A 138 25.57 -15.94 13.77
N ALA A 139 24.82 -16.95 13.28
CA ALA A 139 24.09 -17.85 14.15
C ALA A 139 25.00 -18.91 14.79
N PRO A 140 24.93 -19.13 16.12
CA PRO A 140 25.67 -20.23 16.77
C PRO A 140 25.33 -21.62 16.21
N ALA A 141 24.12 -21.84 15.68
CA ALA A 141 23.76 -23.10 15.03
C ALA A 141 24.30 -23.25 13.59
N GLY A 142 24.96 -22.22 13.05
CA GLY A 142 25.54 -22.18 11.71
C GLY A 142 24.51 -22.41 10.61
N ALA A 143 24.89 -23.19 9.60
CA ALA A 143 24.04 -23.57 8.46
C ALA A 143 22.76 -24.37 8.82
N ARG A 144 22.53 -24.69 10.10
CA ARG A 144 21.25 -25.26 10.56
C ARG A 144 20.18 -24.19 10.74
N VAL A 145 20.56 -22.91 10.81
CA VAL A 145 19.64 -21.79 10.67
C VAL A 145 19.51 -21.48 9.19
N ARG A 146 18.30 -21.61 8.65
CA ARG A 146 18.02 -21.45 7.23
C ARG A 146 17.21 -20.19 6.98
N LEU A 147 17.24 -19.71 5.74
CA LEU A 147 16.44 -18.60 5.27
C LEU A 147 15.45 -19.11 4.21
N ALA A 148 14.22 -18.63 4.28
CA ALA A 148 13.25 -18.70 3.19
C ALA A 148 12.81 -17.28 2.82
N TRP A 149 12.34 -17.08 1.59
CA TRP A 149 11.75 -15.82 1.16
C TRP A 149 10.30 -16.04 0.76
N ASN A 150 9.36 -15.45 1.50
CA ASN A 150 7.93 -15.57 1.27
C ASN A 150 7.31 -14.17 1.12
N PRO A 151 7.34 -13.59 -0.09
CA PRO A 151 6.79 -12.26 -0.32
C PRO A 151 5.30 -12.18 0.05
N GLU A 152 4.88 -11.02 0.50
CA GLU A 152 3.45 -10.68 0.68
C GLU A 152 2.84 -10.11 -0.60
N PHE A 153 1.53 -10.27 -0.77
CA PHE A 153 0.76 -9.65 -1.86
C PHE A 153 -0.52 -8.99 -1.37
N LEU A 154 -0.49 -8.46 -0.14
CA LEU A 154 -1.66 -7.88 0.49
C LEU A 154 -1.95 -6.49 -0.09
N ARG A 155 -3.23 -6.13 -0.06
CA ARG A 155 -3.71 -4.79 -0.38
C ARG A 155 -4.12 -4.13 0.91
N GLU A 156 -3.66 -2.90 1.14
CA GLU A 156 -4.19 -2.16 2.31
C GLU A 156 -5.73 -2.01 2.25
N GLY A 157 -6.41 -2.01 3.39
CA GLY A 157 -7.87 -2.11 3.48
C GLY A 157 -8.45 -3.52 3.29
N PHE A 158 -7.64 -4.49 2.86
CA PHE A 158 -8.03 -5.89 2.65
C PHE A 158 -6.95 -6.87 3.16
N ALA A 159 -6.02 -6.42 3.99
CA ALA A 159 -4.83 -7.17 4.35
C ALA A 159 -5.13 -8.42 5.17
N ILE A 160 -6.19 -8.41 5.97
CA ILE A 160 -6.66 -9.61 6.69
C ILE A 160 -7.17 -10.65 5.69
N GLU A 161 -8.11 -10.26 4.81
CA GLU A 161 -8.69 -11.16 3.79
C GLU A 161 -7.60 -11.68 2.86
N ASP A 162 -6.70 -10.82 2.38
CA ASP A 162 -5.61 -11.20 1.49
C ASP A 162 -4.58 -12.11 2.16
N THR A 163 -4.47 -12.09 3.50
CA THR A 163 -3.59 -13.01 4.25
C THR A 163 -4.27 -14.35 4.56
N LEU A 164 -5.56 -14.33 4.88
CA LEU A 164 -6.34 -15.53 5.23
C LEU A 164 -6.91 -16.26 4.01
N ARG A 165 -7.02 -15.59 2.86
CA ARG A 165 -7.49 -16.13 1.58
C ARG A 165 -6.69 -15.57 0.40
N PRO A 166 -5.37 -15.79 0.37
CA PRO A 166 -4.53 -15.27 -0.71
C PRO A 166 -4.84 -15.96 -2.05
N ASP A 167 -4.68 -15.23 -3.15
CA ASP A 167 -4.74 -15.79 -4.50
C ASP A 167 -3.68 -16.90 -4.73
N ARG A 168 -2.54 -16.80 -4.03
CA ARG A 168 -1.40 -17.72 -4.06
C ARG A 168 -0.41 -17.44 -2.93
N LEU A 169 0.39 -18.45 -2.60
CA LEU A 169 1.60 -18.33 -1.82
C LEU A 169 2.82 -18.51 -2.73
N VAL A 170 3.87 -17.70 -2.52
CA VAL A 170 5.16 -17.85 -3.20
C VAL A 170 6.24 -18.03 -2.14
N ILE A 171 7.05 -19.06 -2.27
CA ILE A 171 8.13 -19.33 -1.32
C ILE A 171 9.41 -19.67 -2.10
N GLY A 172 10.45 -18.88 -1.84
CA GLY A 172 11.79 -19.04 -2.37
C GLY A 172 12.72 -19.67 -1.35
N PHE A 173 13.60 -20.56 -1.80
CA PHE A 173 14.66 -21.18 -0.99
C PHE A 173 16.02 -21.03 -1.65
N ASP A 174 17.07 -21.35 -0.90
CA ASP A 174 18.41 -21.54 -1.44
C ASP A 174 18.51 -22.87 -2.20
N ASP A 175 19.47 -22.98 -3.11
CA ASP A 175 19.68 -24.19 -3.89
C ASP A 175 20.00 -25.39 -2.97
N GLY A 176 19.17 -26.43 -3.06
CA GLY A 176 19.33 -27.65 -2.27
C GLY A 176 18.71 -27.62 -0.87
N ASP A 177 18.04 -26.54 -0.46
CA ASP A 177 17.30 -26.49 0.81
C ASP A 177 15.93 -27.19 0.71
N SER A 178 15.95 -28.51 0.90
CA SER A 178 14.74 -29.34 0.98
C SER A 178 14.12 -29.40 2.39
N ALA A 179 14.78 -28.85 3.41
CA ALA A 179 14.36 -29.00 4.81
C ALA A 179 13.41 -27.89 5.26
N SER A 180 13.45 -26.72 4.62
CA SER A 180 12.63 -25.57 4.99
C SER A 180 11.20 -25.62 4.42
N GLU A 181 11.00 -26.25 3.25
CA GLU A 181 9.67 -26.33 2.61
C GLU A 181 8.60 -27.01 3.48
N PRO A 182 8.86 -28.19 4.11
CA PRO A 182 7.87 -28.84 4.97
C PRO A 182 7.40 -27.98 6.14
N LEU A 183 8.31 -27.19 6.74
CA LEU A 183 7.96 -26.29 7.84
C LEU A 183 6.99 -25.21 7.39
N LEU A 184 7.23 -24.56 6.24
CA LEU A 184 6.32 -23.52 5.74
C LEU A 184 4.99 -24.10 5.23
N ARG A 185 4.99 -25.34 4.71
CA ARG A 185 3.74 -26.04 4.42
C ARG A 185 2.93 -26.32 5.67
N GLU A 186 3.57 -26.62 6.80
CA GLU A 186 2.88 -26.77 8.08
C GLU A 186 2.32 -25.43 8.58
N VAL A 187 3.09 -24.34 8.46
CA VAL A 187 2.61 -22.98 8.80
C VAL A 187 1.37 -22.61 7.98
N TYR A 188 1.38 -22.88 6.68
CA TYR A 188 0.28 -22.53 5.80
C TYR A 188 -0.75 -23.64 5.59
N ARG A 189 -0.70 -24.73 6.36
CA ARG A 189 -1.56 -25.91 6.15
C ARG A 189 -3.05 -25.56 6.02
N PRO A 190 -3.66 -24.72 6.88
CA PRO A 190 -5.08 -24.39 6.72
C PRO A 190 -5.40 -23.73 5.37
N LEU A 191 -4.48 -22.91 4.83
CA LEU A 191 -4.64 -22.25 3.54
C LEU A 191 -4.47 -23.24 2.38
N LEU A 192 -3.47 -24.12 2.47
CA LEU A 192 -3.21 -25.14 1.47
C LEU A 192 -4.35 -26.18 1.39
N ASP A 193 -4.90 -26.58 2.53
CA ASP A 193 -6.05 -27.47 2.63
C ASP A 193 -7.32 -26.82 2.03
N ALA A 194 -7.42 -25.49 2.08
CA ALA A 194 -8.47 -24.71 1.42
C ALA A 194 -8.24 -24.54 -0.11
N GLY A 195 -7.17 -25.12 -0.66
CA GLY A 195 -6.88 -25.11 -2.09
C GLY A 195 -6.09 -23.88 -2.58
N VAL A 196 -5.50 -23.09 -1.68
CA VAL A 196 -4.62 -21.98 -2.06
C VAL A 196 -3.42 -22.51 -2.86
N PRO A 197 -3.17 -22.03 -4.08
CA PRO A 197 -2.00 -22.43 -4.86
C PRO A 197 -0.70 -22.05 -4.16
N LEU A 198 0.26 -22.98 -4.14
CA LEU A 198 1.62 -22.75 -3.64
C LEU A 198 2.63 -22.86 -4.76
N VAL A 199 3.41 -21.80 -4.96
CA VAL A 199 4.58 -21.76 -5.84
C VAL A 199 5.83 -21.86 -4.99
N VAL A 200 6.56 -22.96 -5.18
CA VAL A 200 7.89 -23.17 -4.59
C VAL A 200 8.94 -22.89 -5.66
N THR A 201 9.94 -22.08 -5.33
CA THR A 201 10.93 -21.60 -6.30
C THR A 201 12.25 -21.21 -5.60
N ASP A 202 13.17 -20.60 -6.35
CA ASP A 202 14.44 -20.09 -5.83
C ASP A 202 14.29 -18.67 -5.25
N PHE A 203 15.29 -18.22 -4.49
CA PHE A 203 15.30 -16.85 -3.95
C PHE A 203 15.10 -15.76 -5.02
N PRO A 204 15.88 -15.73 -6.12
CA PRO A 204 15.74 -14.65 -7.10
C PRO A 204 14.32 -14.54 -7.67
N THR A 205 13.69 -15.67 -7.99
CA THR A 205 12.36 -15.73 -8.57
C THR A 205 11.30 -15.31 -7.55
N ALA A 206 11.42 -15.73 -6.28
CA ALA A 206 10.50 -15.28 -5.24
C ALA A 206 10.58 -13.75 -5.02
N GLU A 207 11.78 -13.18 -4.96
CA GLU A 207 11.97 -11.73 -4.83
C GLU A 207 11.40 -10.98 -6.04
N LEU A 208 11.69 -11.46 -7.26
CA LEU A 208 11.18 -10.87 -8.51
C LEU A 208 9.66 -10.98 -8.65
N ALA A 209 9.04 -12.03 -8.12
CA ALA A 209 7.59 -12.22 -8.21
C ALA A 209 6.82 -11.03 -7.62
N LYS A 210 7.30 -10.48 -6.50
CA LYS A 210 6.68 -9.31 -5.85
C LYS A 210 6.87 -8.03 -6.64
N THR A 211 8.12 -7.70 -6.97
CA THR A 211 8.43 -6.45 -7.68
C THR A 211 7.82 -6.44 -9.09
N SER A 212 7.81 -7.59 -9.77
CA SER A 212 7.20 -7.74 -11.11
C SER A 212 5.68 -7.62 -11.06
N ALA A 213 5.02 -8.19 -10.05
CA ALA A 213 3.58 -8.03 -9.86
C ALA A 213 3.21 -6.56 -9.64
N ASN A 214 3.91 -5.86 -8.73
CA ASN A 214 3.64 -4.45 -8.45
C ASN A 214 3.93 -3.56 -9.66
N ALA A 215 5.02 -3.82 -10.40
CA ALA A 215 5.34 -3.11 -11.64
C ALA A 215 4.25 -3.30 -12.71
N PHE A 216 3.72 -4.52 -12.85
CA PHE A 216 2.64 -4.79 -13.79
C PHE A 216 1.33 -4.09 -13.40
N LEU A 217 0.98 -4.09 -12.10
CA LEU A 217 -0.20 -3.37 -11.60
C LEU A 217 -0.09 -1.85 -11.84
N ALA A 218 1.08 -1.26 -11.56
CA ALA A 218 1.35 0.15 -11.86
C ALA A 218 1.24 0.43 -13.38
N THR A 219 1.76 -0.48 -14.20
CA THR A 219 1.65 -0.39 -15.67
C THR A 219 0.20 -0.41 -16.14
N LYS A 220 -0.68 -1.26 -15.58
CA LYS A 220 -2.10 -1.27 -15.93
C LYS A 220 -2.78 0.08 -15.63
N ILE A 221 -2.49 0.67 -14.46
CA ILE A 221 -3.04 1.97 -14.06
C ILE A 221 -2.53 3.07 -15.00
N SER A 222 -1.22 3.14 -15.23
CA SER A 222 -0.64 4.15 -16.13
C SER A 222 -1.11 3.97 -17.56
N PHE A 223 -1.28 2.73 -18.03
CA PHE A 223 -1.82 2.46 -19.36
C PHE A 223 -3.23 3.04 -19.52
N ILE A 224 -4.15 2.75 -18.59
CA ILE A 224 -5.51 3.29 -18.70
C ILE A 224 -5.55 4.81 -18.51
N ASN A 225 -4.65 5.38 -17.71
CA ASN A 225 -4.50 6.83 -17.57
C ASN A 225 -3.98 7.50 -18.86
N ALA A 226 -3.10 6.84 -19.61
CA ALA A 226 -2.69 7.32 -20.93
C ALA A 226 -3.87 7.25 -21.92
N MET A 227 -4.67 6.18 -21.86
CA MET A 227 -5.87 6.07 -22.69
C MET A 227 -6.92 7.12 -22.31
N ALA A 228 -6.99 7.56 -21.05
CA ALA A 228 -7.82 8.69 -20.64
C ALA A 228 -7.45 9.98 -21.38
N GLU A 229 -6.16 10.28 -21.54
CA GLU A 229 -5.69 11.44 -22.31
C GLU A 229 -6.13 11.36 -23.78
N VAL A 230 -6.01 10.18 -24.38
CA VAL A 230 -6.48 9.93 -25.76
C VAL A 230 -8.00 10.08 -25.85
N CYS A 231 -8.76 9.59 -24.86
CA CYS A 231 -10.21 9.72 -24.82
C CYS A 231 -10.64 11.19 -24.73
N GLU A 232 -9.99 12.00 -23.88
CA GLU A 232 -10.24 13.44 -23.76
C GLU A 232 -10.03 14.15 -25.11
N ALA A 233 -8.96 13.83 -25.83
CA ALA A 233 -8.65 14.42 -27.13
C ALA A 233 -9.57 13.95 -28.26
N ALA A 234 -10.03 12.70 -28.23
CA ALA A 234 -10.88 12.10 -29.26
C ALA A 234 -12.39 12.29 -29.01
N GLY A 235 -12.79 12.79 -27.84
CA GLY A 235 -14.19 12.85 -27.42
C GLY A 235 -14.79 11.48 -27.04
N ALA A 236 -13.95 10.54 -26.60
CA ALA A 236 -14.36 9.23 -26.11
C ALA A 236 -14.50 9.21 -24.57
N ASP A 237 -14.97 8.09 -24.02
CA ASP A 237 -15.14 7.87 -22.58
C ASP A 237 -14.26 6.71 -22.09
N VAL A 238 -13.30 7.02 -21.21
CA VAL A 238 -12.37 6.03 -20.66
C VAL A 238 -13.07 4.96 -19.81
N ALA A 239 -14.19 5.26 -19.17
CA ALA A 239 -14.95 4.28 -18.39
C ALA A 239 -15.58 3.22 -19.32
N GLN A 240 -16.12 3.65 -20.46
CA GLN A 240 -16.64 2.73 -21.48
C GLN A 240 -15.52 1.91 -22.13
N LEU A 241 -14.37 2.55 -22.43
CA LEU A 241 -13.19 1.85 -22.95
C LEU A 241 -12.68 0.78 -21.97
N SER A 242 -12.54 1.14 -20.70
CA SER A 242 -12.13 0.20 -19.65
C SER A 242 -13.10 -0.97 -19.52
N ALA A 243 -14.41 -0.70 -19.53
CA ALA A 243 -15.44 -1.74 -19.51
C ALA A 243 -15.30 -2.69 -20.72
N ALA A 244 -15.09 -2.15 -21.93
CA ALA A 244 -14.90 -2.94 -23.14
C ALA A 244 -13.68 -3.85 -23.06
N LEU A 245 -12.55 -3.33 -22.56
CA LEU A 245 -11.32 -4.12 -22.35
C LEU A 245 -11.50 -5.19 -21.26
N SER A 246 -12.30 -4.90 -20.23
CA SER A 246 -12.48 -5.78 -19.08
C SER A 246 -13.17 -7.11 -19.42
N TYR A 247 -13.95 -7.17 -20.51
CA TYR A 247 -14.61 -8.39 -20.97
C TYR A 247 -13.64 -9.42 -21.55
N ASP A 248 -12.44 -9.01 -21.98
CA ASP A 248 -11.40 -9.94 -22.38
C ASP A 248 -10.71 -10.52 -21.14
N THR A 249 -10.91 -11.82 -20.90
CA THR A 249 -10.37 -12.52 -19.73
C THR A 249 -8.84 -12.56 -19.69
N ARG A 250 -8.15 -12.30 -20.81
CA ARG A 250 -6.68 -12.18 -20.84
C ARG A 250 -6.19 -10.86 -20.26
N ILE A 251 -7.06 -9.84 -20.26
CA ILE A 251 -6.78 -8.49 -19.74
C ILE A 251 -7.31 -8.37 -18.31
N GLY A 252 -8.60 -8.69 -18.13
CA GLY A 252 -9.34 -8.56 -16.88
C GLY A 252 -9.56 -7.10 -16.43
N GLY A 253 -10.69 -6.84 -15.76
CA GLY A 253 -11.10 -5.49 -15.37
C GLY A 253 -10.40 -4.85 -14.17
N ARG A 254 -9.70 -5.62 -13.33
CA ARG A 254 -9.02 -5.07 -12.14
C ARG A 254 -7.85 -4.16 -12.54
N PHE A 255 -7.64 -3.08 -11.79
CA PHE A 255 -6.58 -2.09 -12.02
C PHE A 255 -6.67 -1.37 -13.39
N LEU A 256 -7.89 -1.24 -13.94
CA LEU A 256 -8.17 -0.48 -15.17
C LEU A 256 -9.12 0.69 -14.92
N HIS A 257 -9.08 1.30 -13.75
CA HIS A 257 -9.84 2.53 -13.48
C HIS A 257 -8.92 3.73 -13.64
N ALA A 258 -9.23 4.59 -14.61
CA ALA A 258 -8.49 5.83 -14.81
C ALA A 258 -8.82 6.84 -13.71
N GLY A 259 -7.81 7.59 -13.29
CA GLY A 259 -7.96 8.58 -12.23
C GLY A 259 -6.73 9.47 -12.06
N VAL A 260 -6.61 10.05 -10.88
CA VAL A 260 -5.56 11.01 -10.49
C VAL A 260 -4.15 10.40 -10.34
N GLY A 261 -4.03 9.10 -10.60
CA GLY A 261 -2.80 8.33 -10.43
C GLY A 261 -2.82 7.43 -9.21
N PHE A 262 -1.82 6.57 -9.11
CA PHE A 262 -1.53 5.73 -7.96
C PHE A 262 -0.57 6.43 -6.98
N GLY A 263 -0.62 5.97 -5.74
CA GLY A 263 0.27 6.36 -4.65
C GLY A 263 0.46 5.19 -3.69
N GLY A 264 0.59 5.50 -2.40
CA GLY A 264 0.73 4.52 -1.34
C GLY A 264 2.17 4.03 -1.15
N GLY A 265 2.39 3.32 -0.05
CA GLY A 265 3.73 2.86 0.31
C GLY A 265 4.34 1.77 -0.57
N CYS A 266 3.67 1.28 -1.63
CA CYS A 266 4.15 0.14 -2.44
C CYS A 266 4.48 0.51 -3.89
N LEU A 267 3.51 0.93 -4.71
CA LEU A 267 3.71 1.01 -6.16
C LEU A 267 4.81 2.00 -6.58
N PRO A 268 4.81 3.28 -6.15
CA PRO A 268 5.85 4.23 -6.55
C PRO A 268 7.25 3.80 -6.11
N LYS A 269 7.40 3.29 -4.88
CA LYS A 269 8.70 2.82 -4.39
C LYS A 269 9.20 1.59 -5.13
N ASP A 270 8.32 0.64 -5.41
CA ASP A 270 8.73 -0.64 -5.96
C ASP A 270 9.14 -0.50 -7.43
N ILE A 271 8.46 0.33 -8.23
CA ILE A 271 8.88 0.55 -9.62
C ILE A 271 10.24 1.26 -9.71
N ARG A 272 10.46 2.27 -8.85
CA ARG A 272 11.73 3.01 -8.80
C ARG A 272 12.87 2.12 -8.31
N ALA A 273 12.65 1.40 -7.21
CA ALA A 273 13.64 0.47 -6.67
C ALA A 273 13.95 -0.68 -7.64
N PHE A 274 12.95 -1.18 -8.36
CA PHE A 274 13.16 -2.25 -9.34
C PHE A 274 13.97 -1.78 -10.54
N ARG A 275 13.72 -0.56 -11.04
CA ARG A 275 14.55 0.07 -12.08
C ARG A 275 16.00 0.23 -11.60
N THR A 276 16.23 0.84 -10.44
CA THR A 276 17.59 0.99 -9.87
C THR A 276 18.27 -0.37 -9.78
N ARG A 277 17.56 -1.40 -9.33
CA ARG A 277 18.13 -2.75 -9.25
C ARG A 277 18.47 -3.33 -10.62
N ALA A 278 17.64 -3.10 -11.64
CA ALA A 278 17.95 -3.52 -13.00
C ALA A 278 19.18 -2.80 -13.57
N GLU A 279 19.39 -1.53 -13.25
CA GLU A 279 20.60 -0.78 -13.60
C GLU A 279 21.84 -1.38 -12.94
N GLU A 280 21.78 -1.67 -11.63
CA GLU A 280 22.85 -2.34 -10.89
C GLU A 280 23.22 -3.72 -11.45
N LEU A 281 22.23 -4.45 -11.99
CA LEU A 281 22.43 -5.74 -12.66
C LEU A 281 22.89 -5.61 -14.13
N GLY A 282 23.05 -4.40 -14.65
CA GLY A 282 23.47 -4.15 -16.03
C GLY A 282 22.37 -4.35 -17.09
N VAL A 283 21.11 -4.46 -16.68
CA VAL A 283 19.94 -4.71 -17.55
C VAL A 283 18.88 -3.60 -17.49
N GLY A 284 19.25 -2.38 -17.07
CA GLY A 284 18.32 -1.25 -16.89
C GLY A 284 17.40 -0.97 -18.09
N ARG A 285 17.89 -1.20 -19.32
CA ARG A 285 17.07 -1.05 -20.56
C ARG A 285 15.83 -1.93 -20.58
N ALA A 286 15.82 -3.08 -19.89
CA ALA A 286 14.67 -3.97 -19.82
C ALA A 286 13.48 -3.34 -19.09
N LEU A 287 13.75 -2.40 -18.17
CA LEU A 287 12.75 -1.72 -17.35
C LEU A 287 12.59 -0.23 -17.65
N ALA A 288 13.20 0.27 -18.73
CA ALA A 288 13.12 1.70 -19.09
C ALA A 288 11.67 2.20 -19.29
N PHE A 289 10.73 1.30 -19.65
CA PHE A 289 9.31 1.66 -19.75
C PHE A 289 8.68 2.07 -18.41
N LEU A 290 9.28 1.68 -17.27
CA LEU A 290 8.80 2.09 -15.95
C LEU A 290 8.98 3.59 -15.69
N ASP A 291 9.93 4.24 -16.37
CA ASP A 291 10.08 5.70 -16.34
C ASP A 291 8.82 6.36 -16.87
N GLU A 292 8.31 5.85 -17.99
CA GLU A 292 7.07 6.36 -18.54
C GLU A 292 5.88 6.02 -17.68
N VAL A 293 5.82 4.82 -17.09
CA VAL A 293 4.77 4.48 -16.12
C VAL A 293 4.70 5.52 -14.98
N ASP A 294 5.84 5.92 -14.40
CA ASP A 294 5.89 6.93 -13.34
C ASP A 294 5.58 8.34 -13.87
N ALA A 295 6.06 8.70 -15.07
CA ALA A 295 5.76 9.98 -15.70
C ALA A 295 4.26 10.14 -16.02
N ILE A 296 3.57 9.06 -16.45
CA ILE A 296 2.11 9.05 -16.63
C ILE A 296 1.42 9.32 -15.30
N ASN A 297 1.92 8.68 -14.23
CA ASN A 297 1.33 8.81 -12.91
C ASN A 297 1.36 10.26 -12.41
N LEU A 298 2.50 10.94 -12.55
CA LEU A 298 2.67 12.31 -12.10
C LEU A 298 1.86 13.32 -12.93
N ARG A 299 1.86 13.20 -14.27
CA ARG A 299 1.12 14.14 -15.13
C ARG A 299 -0.41 14.06 -15.00
N ARG A 300 -0.97 12.95 -14.49
CA ARG A 300 -2.39 12.90 -14.14
C ARG A 300 -2.75 13.88 -13.03
N ARG A 301 -1.83 14.15 -12.10
CA ARG A 301 -2.00 15.17 -11.07
C ARG A 301 -1.99 16.56 -11.69
N ASP A 302 -1.08 16.81 -12.64
CA ASP A 302 -1.05 18.06 -13.40
C ASP A 302 -2.38 18.33 -14.12
N ARG A 303 -2.96 17.30 -14.74
CA ARG A 303 -4.26 17.43 -15.41
C ARG A 303 -5.38 17.85 -14.46
N VAL A 304 -5.37 17.40 -13.20
CA VAL A 304 -6.36 17.86 -12.20
C VAL A 304 -6.16 19.35 -11.86
N MET A 305 -4.91 19.81 -11.75
CA MET A 305 -4.60 21.23 -11.54
C MET A 305 -5.07 22.10 -12.72
N GLU A 306 -4.90 21.62 -13.94
CA GLU A 306 -5.42 22.29 -15.15
C GLU A 306 -6.95 22.40 -15.12
N LEU A 307 -7.66 21.31 -14.80
CA LEU A 307 -9.12 21.34 -14.66
C LEU A 307 -9.58 22.31 -13.58
N ALA A 308 -8.86 22.39 -12.46
CA ALA A 308 -9.14 23.37 -11.41
C ALA A 308 -8.97 24.81 -11.92
N ALA A 309 -7.90 25.09 -12.67
CA ALA A 309 -7.66 26.40 -13.26
C ALA A 309 -8.70 26.78 -14.34
N GLU A 310 -9.16 25.81 -15.14
CA GLU A 310 -10.25 26.01 -16.12
C GLU A 310 -11.57 26.41 -15.43
N LEU A 311 -11.89 25.81 -14.28
CA LEU A 311 -13.12 26.07 -13.53
C LEU A 311 -13.08 27.35 -12.69
N LEU A 312 -11.88 27.80 -12.31
CA LEU A 312 -11.63 29.01 -11.50
C LEU A 312 -10.89 30.07 -12.33
N PRO A 313 -11.57 30.75 -13.27
CA PRO A 313 -10.94 31.78 -14.10
C PRO A 313 -10.41 32.93 -13.24
N GLY A 314 -9.22 33.44 -13.57
CA GLY A 314 -8.52 34.47 -12.78
C GLY A 314 -7.51 33.92 -11.77
N GLY A 315 -7.32 32.59 -11.71
CA GLY A 315 -6.29 31.94 -10.90
C GLY A 315 -6.80 31.40 -9.56
N LEU A 316 -5.91 30.68 -8.87
CA LEU A 316 -6.19 29.96 -7.63
C LEU A 316 -6.00 30.81 -6.36
N SER A 317 -5.27 31.93 -6.47
CA SER A 317 -4.97 32.79 -5.33
C SER A 317 -6.25 33.37 -4.70
N GLY A 318 -6.42 33.17 -3.39
CA GLY A 318 -7.59 33.60 -2.63
C GLY A 318 -8.86 32.78 -2.88
N ARG A 319 -8.82 31.76 -3.75
CA ARG A 319 -9.95 30.87 -4.01
C ARG A 319 -10.10 29.85 -2.88
N ARG A 320 -11.34 29.49 -2.56
CA ARG A 320 -11.63 28.43 -1.59
C ARG A 320 -11.86 27.11 -2.32
N VAL A 321 -11.02 26.11 -2.05
CA VAL A 321 -11.09 24.78 -2.67
C VAL A 321 -11.24 23.73 -1.58
N ALA A 322 -12.24 22.88 -1.72
CA ALA A 322 -12.39 21.72 -0.87
C ALA A 322 -11.72 20.51 -1.52
N VAL A 323 -10.97 19.73 -0.74
CA VAL A 323 -10.39 18.46 -1.18
C VAL A 323 -11.01 17.34 -0.37
N TRP A 324 -11.69 16.44 -1.07
CA TRP A 324 -12.28 15.23 -0.49
C TRP A 324 -11.34 14.05 -0.71
N GLY A 325 -10.74 13.59 0.38
CA GLY A 325 -9.74 12.53 0.44
C GLY A 325 -8.35 13.05 0.79
N CYS A 326 -7.65 12.28 1.63
CA CYS A 326 -6.25 12.49 2.02
C CYS A 326 -5.45 11.19 1.82
N ALA A 327 -6.04 10.03 2.13
CA ALA A 327 -5.43 8.73 1.89
C ALA A 327 -5.11 8.51 0.40
N PHE A 328 -4.19 7.61 0.07
CA PHE A 328 -3.91 7.33 -1.35
C PHE A 328 -5.04 6.52 -2.03
N LYS A 329 -5.86 5.82 -1.22
CA LYS A 329 -7.01 4.98 -1.61
C LYS A 329 -7.99 4.88 -0.43
N PRO A 330 -9.25 4.43 -0.63
CA PRO A 330 -10.17 4.20 0.47
C PRO A 330 -9.73 3.03 1.36
N ASP A 331 -10.36 2.94 2.52
CA ASP A 331 -10.18 1.92 3.55
C ASP A 331 -8.76 1.83 4.12
N SER A 332 -7.98 2.91 4.03
CA SER A 332 -6.63 3.06 4.60
C SER A 332 -6.44 4.48 5.14
N ASP A 333 -5.63 4.63 6.19
CA ASP A 333 -5.16 5.93 6.68
C ASP A 333 -3.78 6.33 6.11
N ASP A 334 -3.22 5.52 5.20
CA ASP A 334 -1.91 5.75 4.60
C ASP A 334 -1.96 6.91 3.59
N ILE A 335 -1.07 7.87 3.82
CA ILE A 335 -0.92 9.08 3.04
C ILE A 335 0.39 9.12 2.23
N ARG A 336 1.23 8.08 2.31
CA ARG A 336 2.50 8.01 1.58
C ARG A 336 2.24 8.13 0.08
N ASP A 337 2.98 9.02 -0.58
CA ASP A 337 2.83 9.33 -2.01
C ASP A 337 1.37 9.63 -2.46
N SER A 338 0.49 10.08 -1.54
CA SER A 338 -0.91 10.34 -1.83
C SER A 338 -1.08 11.42 -2.91
N PRO A 339 -1.76 11.12 -4.04
CA PRO A 339 -2.09 12.13 -5.04
C PRO A 339 -2.98 13.25 -4.48
N ALA A 340 -3.84 12.94 -3.51
CA ALA A 340 -4.76 13.90 -2.93
C ALA A 340 -4.04 14.99 -2.12
N LEU A 341 -3.10 14.58 -1.26
CA LEU A 341 -2.31 15.53 -0.46
C LEU A 341 -1.29 16.31 -1.28
N ASP A 342 -0.71 15.70 -2.32
CA ASP A 342 0.13 16.41 -3.28
C ASP A 342 -0.64 17.56 -3.93
N LEU A 343 -1.84 17.27 -4.47
CA LEU A 343 -2.71 18.27 -5.07
C LEU A 343 -3.18 19.34 -4.08
N ALA A 344 -3.63 18.95 -2.89
CA ALA A 344 -3.99 19.89 -1.83
C ALA A 344 -2.83 20.86 -1.53
N GLY A 345 -1.61 20.34 -1.52
CA GLY A 345 -0.43 21.16 -1.32
C GLY A 345 -0.11 22.13 -2.44
N ARG A 346 -0.20 21.67 -3.68
CA ARG A 346 0.04 22.50 -4.86
C ARG A 346 -1.00 23.63 -4.96
N LEU A 347 -2.25 23.36 -4.60
CA LEU A 347 -3.31 24.39 -4.51
C LEU A 347 -2.97 25.44 -3.45
N HIS A 348 -2.57 25.01 -2.25
CA HIS A 348 -2.16 25.93 -1.19
C HIS A 348 -0.95 26.78 -1.60
N GLN A 349 0.07 26.16 -2.20
CA GLN A 349 1.24 26.87 -2.74
C GLN A 349 0.87 27.88 -3.84
N ALA A 350 -0.18 27.60 -4.62
CA ALA A 350 -0.74 28.53 -5.61
C ALA A 350 -1.62 29.64 -4.98
N GLY A 351 -1.73 29.70 -3.65
CA GLY A 351 -2.43 30.73 -2.89
C GLY A 351 -3.91 30.45 -2.60
N ALA A 352 -4.40 29.23 -2.87
CA ALA A 352 -5.77 28.85 -2.51
C ALA A 352 -5.89 28.61 -0.99
N SER A 353 -7.06 28.92 -0.43
CA SER A 353 -7.48 28.40 0.88
C SER A 353 -8.05 27.01 0.64
N VAL A 354 -7.39 26.00 1.22
CA VAL A 354 -7.66 24.58 0.95
C VAL A 354 -8.15 23.92 2.22
N SER A 355 -9.40 23.45 2.20
CA SER A 355 -9.98 22.66 3.28
C SER A 355 -10.08 21.20 2.87
N VAL A 356 -9.43 20.32 3.63
CA VAL A 356 -9.38 18.89 3.35
C VAL A 356 -10.27 18.11 4.31
N TYR A 357 -10.83 17.00 3.84
CA TYR A 357 -11.49 16.03 4.70
C TYR A 357 -11.27 14.61 4.17
N ASP A 358 -11.01 13.69 5.10
CA ASP A 358 -10.89 12.26 4.88
C ASP A 358 -11.47 11.53 6.11
N PRO A 359 -12.18 10.41 5.97
CA PRO A 359 -12.75 9.72 7.13
C PRO A 359 -11.71 9.16 8.11
N HIS A 360 -10.51 8.79 7.64
CA HIS A 360 -9.54 8.04 8.46
C HIS A 360 -8.12 8.60 8.44
N ALA A 361 -7.71 9.34 7.41
CA ALA A 361 -6.34 9.82 7.24
C ALA A 361 -6.04 11.22 7.79
N MET A 362 -6.97 11.84 8.53
CA MET A 362 -6.89 13.25 8.93
C MET A 362 -5.73 13.57 9.86
N ASP A 363 -5.44 12.71 10.83
CA ASP A 363 -4.36 12.95 11.78
C ASP A 363 -2.98 12.82 11.12
N ASN A 364 -2.82 11.84 10.23
CA ASN A 364 -1.61 11.68 9.43
C ASN A 364 -1.44 12.87 8.49
N ALA A 365 -2.52 13.28 7.81
CA ALA A 365 -2.50 14.43 6.92
C ALA A 365 -2.12 15.72 7.65
N ARG A 366 -2.73 16.00 8.81
CA ARG A 366 -2.46 17.20 9.63
C ARG A 366 -1.02 17.26 10.14
N LYS A 367 -0.44 16.11 10.50
CA LYS A 367 0.98 16.03 10.89
C LYS A 367 1.91 16.35 9.71
N LEU A 368 1.58 15.86 8.51
CA LEU A 368 2.41 16.07 7.32
C LEU A 368 2.24 17.48 6.74
N ARG A 369 1.02 18.01 6.72
CA ARG A 369 0.61 19.26 6.06
C ARG A 369 -0.15 20.17 7.02
N PRO A 370 0.48 20.66 8.11
CA PRO A 370 -0.18 21.48 9.12
C PRO A 370 -0.66 22.84 8.59
N GLU A 371 -0.22 23.27 7.42
CA GLU A 371 -0.59 24.52 6.76
C GLU A 371 -1.95 24.50 6.04
N LEU A 372 -2.57 23.32 5.89
CA LEU A 372 -3.89 23.16 5.29
C LEU A 372 -5.00 23.32 6.34
N ASP A 373 -6.21 23.66 5.91
CA ASP A 373 -7.40 23.61 6.76
C ASP A 373 -7.99 22.20 6.75
N TYR A 374 -8.59 21.76 7.86
CA TYR A 374 -9.11 20.41 8.04
C TYR A 374 -10.55 20.45 8.57
N GLY A 375 -11.53 20.05 7.76
CA GLY A 375 -12.93 19.93 8.18
C GLY A 375 -13.18 18.70 9.05
N THR A 376 -14.31 18.66 9.77
CA THR A 376 -14.74 17.48 10.55
C THR A 376 -15.72 16.58 9.78
N GLY A 377 -16.19 17.02 8.61
CA GLY A 377 -17.06 16.27 7.72
C GLY A 377 -17.01 16.80 6.29
N PRO A 378 -17.56 16.06 5.31
CA PRO A 378 -17.53 16.43 3.90
C PRO A 378 -18.24 17.76 3.60
N LEU A 379 -19.33 18.06 4.30
CA LEU A 379 -20.10 19.29 4.12
C LEU A 379 -19.40 20.50 4.74
N GLU A 380 -18.78 20.33 5.90
CA GLU A 380 -18.02 21.41 6.55
C GLU A 380 -16.78 21.76 5.74
N SER A 381 -16.05 20.77 5.21
CA SER A 381 -14.89 21.04 4.36
C SER A 381 -15.27 21.73 3.04
N ALA A 382 -16.51 21.52 2.58
CA ALA A 382 -17.06 22.16 1.38
C ALA A 382 -17.65 23.56 1.64
N GLN A 383 -17.72 24.03 2.89
CA GLN A 383 -18.41 25.28 3.20
C GLN A 383 -17.77 26.50 2.54
N GLY A 384 -18.54 27.18 1.69
CA GLY A 384 -18.09 28.32 0.90
C GLY A 384 -17.10 27.98 -0.21
N ALA A 385 -16.81 26.70 -0.47
CA ALA A 385 -15.90 26.29 -1.53
C ALA A 385 -16.43 26.75 -2.89
N GLU A 386 -15.52 27.20 -3.75
CA GLU A 386 -15.82 27.51 -5.15
C GLU A 386 -15.61 26.31 -6.07
N LEU A 387 -14.84 25.32 -5.59
CA LEU A 387 -14.52 24.09 -6.28
C LEU A 387 -14.32 22.96 -5.28
N ILE A 388 -14.85 21.79 -5.59
CA ILE A 388 -14.55 20.54 -4.88
C ILE A 388 -13.66 19.66 -5.76
N LEU A 389 -12.58 19.13 -5.21
CA LEU A 389 -11.79 18.06 -5.81
C LEU A 389 -12.06 16.75 -5.06
N HIS A 390 -12.69 15.79 -5.72
CA HIS A 390 -12.90 14.46 -5.19
C HIS A 390 -11.73 13.55 -5.61
N LEU A 391 -10.84 13.24 -4.66
CA LEU A 391 -9.52 12.66 -4.93
C LEU A 391 -9.26 11.32 -4.25
N THR A 392 -10.18 10.81 -3.43
CA THR A 392 -10.14 9.44 -2.89
C THR A 392 -11.55 8.87 -2.85
N GLU A 393 -11.75 7.69 -3.43
CA GLU A 393 -13.06 7.07 -3.69
C GLU A 393 -13.75 6.44 -2.47
N TRP A 394 -13.74 7.13 -1.33
CA TRP A 394 -14.47 6.73 -0.14
C TRP A 394 -15.97 6.59 -0.41
N ARG A 395 -16.61 5.62 0.27
CA ARG A 395 -18.05 5.42 0.19
C ARG A 395 -18.82 6.66 0.63
N ASP A 396 -18.34 7.32 1.68
CA ASP A 396 -18.89 8.53 2.26
C ASP A 396 -19.14 9.62 1.22
N PHE A 397 -18.23 9.80 0.25
CA PHE A 397 -18.40 10.81 -0.81
C PHE A 397 -19.34 10.36 -1.92
N ARG A 398 -19.36 9.06 -2.25
CA ARG A 398 -20.21 8.50 -3.31
C ARG A 398 -21.69 8.52 -2.94
N GLU A 399 -22.00 8.48 -1.64
CA GLU A 399 -23.37 8.46 -1.12
C GLU A 399 -23.91 9.86 -0.76
N LEU A 400 -23.11 10.93 -0.94
CA LEU A 400 -23.58 12.29 -0.69
C LEU A 400 -24.66 12.70 -1.70
N ASP A 401 -25.71 13.37 -1.20
CA ASP A 401 -26.69 14.06 -2.03
C ASP A 401 -26.07 15.35 -2.60
N PRO A 402 -25.90 15.47 -3.94
CA PRO A 402 -25.34 16.67 -4.55
C PRO A 402 -26.15 17.94 -4.24
N ARG A 403 -27.45 17.82 -3.92
CA ARG A 403 -28.28 18.96 -3.54
C ARG A 403 -27.92 19.51 -2.17
N ALA A 404 -27.69 18.64 -1.19
CA ALA A 404 -27.25 19.04 0.14
C ALA A 404 -25.86 19.70 0.09
N VAL A 405 -24.96 19.20 -0.76
CA VAL A 405 -23.64 19.82 -0.96
C VAL A 405 -23.78 21.20 -1.63
N ALA A 406 -24.76 21.37 -2.52
CA ALA A 406 -24.98 22.65 -3.22
C ALA A 406 -25.41 23.78 -2.26
N GLU A 407 -26.01 23.44 -1.12
CA GLU A 407 -26.44 24.42 -0.10
C GLU A 407 -25.27 25.06 0.67
N VAL A 408 -24.11 24.37 0.72
CA VAL A 408 -22.96 24.83 1.52
C VAL A 408 -21.85 25.47 0.67
N VAL A 409 -21.74 25.14 -0.61
CA VAL A 409 -20.72 25.70 -1.50
C VAL A 409 -21.05 27.10 -2.00
N ALA A 410 -20.04 27.88 -2.36
CA ALA A 410 -20.22 29.16 -3.05
C ALA A 410 -20.54 28.98 -4.54
N ARG A 411 -20.03 27.91 -5.16
CA ARG A 411 -20.30 27.55 -6.56
C ARG A 411 -20.41 26.03 -6.69
N PRO A 412 -21.43 25.50 -7.38
CA PRO A 412 -21.59 24.07 -7.56
C PRO A 412 -20.65 23.56 -8.67
N GLN A 413 -19.35 23.51 -8.40
CA GLN A 413 -18.32 22.99 -9.29
C GLN A 413 -17.56 21.84 -8.64
N ILE A 414 -17.38 20.75 -9.38
CA ILE A 414 -16.66 19.56 -8.90
C ILE A 414 -15.79 18.95 -10.00
N VAL A 415 -14.58 18.52 -9.60
CA VAL A 415 -13.74 17.62 -10.40
C VAL A 415 -13.70 16.26 -9.69
N ASP A 416 -14.25 15.25 -10.35
CA ASP A 416 -14.08 13.85 -9.92
C ASP A 416 -12.79 13.27 -10.50
N GLY A 417 -11.74 13.23 -9.67
CA GLY A 417 -10.44 12.65 -10.01
C GLY A 417 -10.41 11.13 -9.99
N ARG A 418 -11.51 10.46 -9.58
CA ARG A 418 -11.57 9.00 -9.42
C ARG A 418 -12.60 8.31 -10.31
N ASN A 419 -13.45 9.08 -11.01
CA ASN A 419 -14.48 8.57 -11.92
C ASN A 419 -15.49 7.60 -11.27
N VAL A 420 -15.83 7.85 -10.00
CA VAL A 420 -16.75 6.99 -9.23
C VAL A 420 -18.04 7.68 -8.83
N LEU A 421 -18.14 9.01 -9.00
CA LEU A 421 -19.36 9.74 -8.68
C LEU A 421 -20.39 9.59 -9.83
N ASP A 422 -21.67 9.63 -9.49
CA ASP A 422 -22.78 9.64 -10.45
C ASP A 422 -22.83 10.98 -11.20
N ARG A 423 -22.11 11.05 -12.31
CA ARG A 423 -22.04 12.23 -13.18
C ARG A 423 -23.41 12.80 -13.53
N ASP A 424 -24.37 11.96 -13.88
CA ASP A 424 -25.68 12.42 -14.36
C ASP A 424 -26.51 12.97 -13.20
N GLY A 425 -26.46 12.30 -12.04
CA GLY A 425 -27.06 12.80 -10.79
C GLY A 425 -26.50 14.16 -10.36
N TRP A 426 -25.18 14.33 -10.37
CA TRP A 426 -24.53 15.61 -10.03
C TRP A 426 -24.91 16.73 -11.01
N ARG A 427 -24.90 16.46 -12.32
CA ARG A 427 -25.32 17.44 -13.34
C ARG A 427 -26.80 17.81 -13.22
N ALA A 428 -27.67 16.82 -12.96
CA ALA A 428 -29.10 17.06 -12.74
C ALA A 428 -29.38 17.92 -11.49
N ALA A 429 -28.47 17.90 -10.51
CA ALA A 429 -28.50 18.78 -9.35
C ALA A 429 -27.90 20.19 -9.60
N GLY A 430 -27.52 20.52 -10.84
CA GLY A 430 -27.04 21.84 -11.23
C GLY A 430 -25.52 22.05 -11.11
N TRP A 431 -24.75 20.97 -10.96
CA TRP A 431 -23.30 21.06 -10.85
C TRP A 431 -22.59 21.13 -12.20
N THR A 432 -21.57 21.97 -12.29
CA THR A 432 -20.52 21.85 -13.30
C THR A 432 -19.61 20.67 -12.89
N PHE A 433 -19.79 19.54 -13.58
CA PHE A 433 -19.07 18.30 -13.30
C PHE A 433 -18.00 18.04 -14.36
N ARG A 434 -16.74 17.97 -13.93
CA ARG A 434 -15.58 17.55 -14.73
C ARG A 434 -14.99 16.26 -14.15
N SER A 435 -14.32 15.50 -14.99
CA SER A 435 -13.64 14.27 -14.57
C SER A 435 -12.53 13.91 -15.54
N LEU A 436 -11.68 12.97 -15.15
CA LEU A 436 -10.53 12.53 -15.95
C LEU A 436 -10.96 11.51 -17.02
N GLY A 437 -10.54 11.70 -18.27
CA GLY A 437 -10.76 10.73 -19.34
C GLY A 437 -12.11 10.80 -20.07
N ARG A 438 -12.89 11.86 -19.86
CA ARG A 438 -14.18 12.10 -20.53
C ARG A 438 -14.56 13.59 -20.47
N GLN A 439 -15.24 14.10 -21.50
CA GLN A 439 -15.71 15.49 -21.59
C GLN A 439 -16.91 15.77 -20.70
#